data_AF-A0A938WTE9-F1
#
_entry.id   AF-A0A938WTE9-F1
#
_cell.length_a   1.000
_cell.length_b   1.000
_cell.length_c   1.000
_cell.angle_alpha   90.00
_cell.angle_beta   90.00
_cell.angle_gamma   90.00
#
_symmetry.space_group_name_H-M   'P 1'
#
loop_
_entity.id
_entity.type
_entity.pdbx_description
1 polymer ?
#
loop_
_entity_poly.entity_id
_entity_poly.type
_entity_poly.pdbx_seq_one_letter_code
_entity_poly.pdbx_strand_id
1 'polypeptide(L)'
;MKKRHNNQSSNITITSEAIFKKRWQKFHHPTMDVNGDVTFYYGVYKQFHDIAKGSARNMNEYYLLQLVLLVENTVSVDIDSSYSVIYRNLGNMAFYWCDKLDLSTKDTNLLYNAFTQAVADAPESSLKQWIKECVLSGDFQRLKDVALYFAIQDKTVKRIYPNLQYRKDAFLELVGGDNVKAKEMLESDLAFNWHDKEGGTLLSRIAESFRMDEDGRDVIANLKTVHPMSLDSYLPFESKDGGYTVTVMKKDNTTLDVIFPAHVSKRKIADMCFVGQLVTYLGKTYVNGPVVWLDKNEFDLWDSDIFWDKIHEDEKEDSRHKFFTTKFGNKYTMYQDLYDEFDKDINGFYTDEPNILDFLNWLVPEHSLSSK
;
A
#
# COMPACT_ATOMS: atom_id res chain seq x y z
N MET A 1 -33.31 1.75 0.29
CA MET A 1 -32.47 1.27 -0.84
C MET A 1 -31.86 2.47 -1.55
N LYS A 2 -30.65 2.89 -1.16
CA LYS A 2 -29.89 3.95 -1.84
C LYS A 2 -28.83 3.30 -2.72
N LYS A 3 -28.79 3.71 -3.99
CA LYS A 3 -27.93 3.18 -5.04
C LYS A 3 -26.46 3.25 -4.62
N ARG A 4 -25.78 2.10 -4.60
CA ARG A 4 -24.32 2.03 -4.61
C ARG A 4 -23.84 2.76 -5.86
N HIS A 5 -23.07 3.84 -5.69
CA HIS A 5 -22.25 4.36 -6.77
C HIS A 5 -21.12 3.38 -7.01
N ASN A 6 -21.37 2.37 -7.85
CA ASN A 6 -20.30 1.67 -8.55
C ASN A 6 -19.59 2.72 -9.39
N ASN A 7 -18.42 3.17 -8.95
CA ASN A 7 -17.49 3.94 -9.79
C ASN A 7 -16.77 3.01 -10.80
N GLN A 8 -17.45 1.95 -11.26
CA GLN A 8 -17.16 1.27 -12.53
C GLN A 8 -17.60 2.20 -13.67
N SER A 9 -16.93 3.35 -13.75
CA SER A 9 -17.28 4.43 -14.66
C SER A 9 -16.91 4.04 -16.09
N SER A 10 -17.92 3.62 -16.86
CA SER A 10 -18.04 3.73 -18.32
C SER A 10 -16.94 3.10 -19.18
N ASN A 11 -17.32 2.14 -20.02
CA ASN A 11 -16.56 1.67 -21.20
C ASN A 11 -16.42 2.79 -22.25
N ILE A 12 -15.77 3.92 -21.92
CA ILE A 12 -15.29 4.85 -22.95
C ILE A 12 -14.08 4.17 -23.56
N THR A 13 -14.13 3.85 -24.84
CA THR A 13 -12.98 3.34 -25.59
C THR A 13 -11.90 4.42 -25.65
N ILE A 14 -10.65 4.06 -25.33
CA ILE A 14 -9.53 5.00 -25.43
C ILE A 14 -9.06 5.04 -26.88
N THR A 15 -9.51 6.05 -27.64
CA THR A 15 -9.22 6.19 -29.08
C THR A 15 -8.12 7.20 -29.39
N SER A 16 -7.65 7.96 -28.41
CA SER A 16 -6.60 8.97 -28.58
C SER A 16 -5.81 9.18 -27.29
N GLU A 17 -4.60 9.74 -27.44
CA GLU A 17 -3.73 10.10 -26.33
C GLU A 17 -4.39 11.11 -25.38
N ALA A 18 -5.17 12.06 -25.89
CA ALA A 18 -5.89 13.03 -25.07
C ALA A 18 -6.93 12.37 -24.15
N ILE A 19 -7.64 11.35 -24.66
CA ILE A 19 -8.59 10.56 -23.85
C ILE A 19 -7.83 9.70 -22.84
N PHE A 20 -6.71 9.08 -23.25
CA PHE A 20 -5.83 8.32 -22.37
C PHE A 20 -5.33 9.18 -21.22
N LYS A 21 -4.71 10.33 -21.50
CA LYS A 21 -4.21 11.29 -20.51
C LYS A 21 -5.25 11.64 -19.45
N LYS A 22 -6.47 11.97 -19.86
CA LYS A 22 -7.55 12.34 -18.94
C LYS A 22 -7.94 11.19 -18.00
N ARG A 23 -7.81 9.94 -18.45
CA ARG A 23 -8.04 8.75 -17.62
C ARG A 23 -6.83 8.42 -16.77
N TRP A 24 -5.65 8.49 -17.35
CA TRP A 24 -4.38 8.28 -16.70
C TRP A 24 -4.21 9.17 -15.47
N GLN A 25 -4.52 10.47 -15.60
CA GLN A 25 -4.52 11.42 -14.48
C GLN A 25 -5.48 11.01 -13.35
N LYS A 26 -6.60 10.34 -13.64
CA LYS A 26 -7.57 9.91 -12.62
C LYS A 26 -7.08 8.72 -11.79
N PHE A 27 -6.10 7.98 -12.28
CA PHE A 27 -5.46 6.92 -11.51
C PHE A 27 -4.38 7.46 -10.57
N HIS A 28 -3.93 8.70 -10.79
CA HIS A 28 -2.87 9.35 -10.04
C HIS A 28 -3.39 10.38 -9.05
N HIS A 29 -2.54 10.78 -8.10
CA HIS A 29 -2.85 11.85 -7.18
C HIS A 29 -3.08 13.18 -7.95
N PRO A 30 -4.04 14.04 -7.54
CA PRO A 30 -4.31 15.30 -8.26
C PRO A 30 -3.13 16.27 -8.38
N THR A 31 -2.14 16.16 -7.49
CA THR A 31 -0.92 16.99 -7.51
C THR A 31 0.22 16.39 -8.34
N MET A 32 0.06 15.16 -8.85
CA MET A 32 1.03 14.51 -9.72
C MET A 32 0.76 14.90 -11.18
N ASP A 33 1.74 15.48 -11.86
CA ASP A 33 1.63 15.80 -13.29
C ASP A 33 2.13 14.64 -14.16
N VAL A 34 1.22 14.04 -14.93
CA VAL A 34 1.50 12.93 -15.85
C VAL A 34 1.99 13.38 -17.24
N ASN A 35 2.17 14.68 -17.48
CA ASN A 35 2.56 15.20 -18.80
C ASN A 35 3.92 14.69 -19.28
N GLY A 36 4.83 14.41 -18.35
CA GLY A 36 6.22 14.05 -18.67
C GLY A 36 6.35 12.72 -19.42
N ASP A 37 5.43 11.78 -19.20
CA ASP A 37 5.53 10.40 -19.67
C ASP A 37 4.25 9.85 -20.33
N VAL A 38 3.20 10.65 -20.44
CA VAL A 38 1.90 10.20 -20.99
C VAL A 38 2.00 9.60 -22.38
N THR A 39 2.88 10.13 -23.24
CA THR A 39 3.07 9.60 -24.61
C THR A 39 3.66 8.20 -24.57
N PHE A 40 4.59 7.92 -23.64
CA PHE A 40 5.17 6.59 -23.45
C PHE A 40 4.10 5.60 -22.98
N TYR A 41 3.39 5.92 -21.90
CA TYR A 41 2.37 5.03 -21.33
C TYR A 41 1.16 4.83 -22.25
N TYR A 42 0.82 5.82 -23.09
CA TYR A 42 -0.16 5.62 -24.15
C TYR A 42 0.33 4.65 -25.23
N GLY A 43 1.63 4.67 -25.56
CA GLY A 43 2.27 3.68 -26.42
C GLY A 43 2.14 2.26 -25.87
N VAL A 44 2.51 2.08 -24.60
CA VAL A 44 2.37 0.81 -23.87
C VAL A 44 0.91 0.34 -23.85
N TYR A 45 -0.03 1.23 -23.53
CA TYR A 45 -1.45 0.95 -23.57
C TYR A 45 -1.91 0.41 -24.93
N LYS A 46 -1.53 1.05 -26.03
CA LYS A 46 -1.88 0.59 -27.39
C LYS A 46 -1.35 -0.81 -27.66
N GLN A 47 -0.11 -1.09 -27.28
CA GLN A 47 0.49 -2.41 -27.46
C GLN A 47 -0.27 -3.49 -26.67
N PHE A 48 -0.57 -3.24 -25.40
CA PHE A 48 -1.37 -4.17 -24.58
C PHE A 48 -2.77 -4.36 -25.15
N HIS A 49 -3.42 -3.27 -25.56
CA HIS A 49 -4.73 -3.31 -26.18
C HIS A 49 -4.74 -4.16 -27.47
N ASP A 50 -3.74 -3.98 -28.35
CA ASP A 50 -3.66 -4.71 -29.62
C ASP A 50 -3.41 -6.22 -29.41
N ILE A 51 -2.58 -6.59 -28.43
CA ILE A 51 -2.39 -7.99 -28.03
C ILE A 51 -3.71 -8.56 -27.49
N ALA A 52 -4.35 -7.84 -26.56
CA ALA A 52 -5.58 -8.30 -25.93
C ALA A 52 -6.76 -8.42 -26.92
N LYS A 53 -6.84 -7.53 -27.92
CA LYS A 53 -7.89 -7.56 -28.94
C LYS A 53 -7.94 -8.89 -29.72
N GLY A 54 -6.82 -9.61 -29.81
CA GLY A 54 -6.74 -10.88 -30.52
C GLY A 54 -7.45 -12.06 -29.84
N SER A 55 -7.57 -12.05 -28.50
CA SER A 55 -8.12 -13.20 -27.77
C SER A 55 -8.83 -12.91 -26.44
N ALA A 56 -8.85 -11.68 -25.95
CA ALA A 56 -9.51 -11.34 -24.70
C ALA A 56 -11.01 -11.60 -24.81
N ARG A 57 -11.51 -12.53 -23.99
CA ARG A 57 -12.96 -12.75 -23.87
C ARG A 57 -13.62 -11.70 -22.98
N ASN A 58 -12.85 -11.03 -22.13
CA ASN A 58 -13.30 -9.97 -21.24
C ASN A 58 -12.52 -8.68 -21.46
N MET A 59 -12.56 -8.16 -22.69
CA MET A 59 -11.89 -6.92 -23.05
C MET A 59 -12.39 -5.74 -22.20
N ASN A 60 -11.52 -5.22 -21.35
CA ASN A 60 -11.88 -4.20 -20.37
C ASN A 60 -10.76 -3.16 -20.23
N GLU A 61 -11.09 -1.92 -20.56
CA GLU A 61 -10.22 -0.75 -20.48
C GLU A 61 -9.59 -0.55 -19.10
N TYR A 62 -10.35 -0.81 -18.03
CA TYR A 62 -9.83 -0.68 -16.68
C TYR A 62 -8.70 -1.69 -16.43
N TYR A 63 -8.83 -2.96 -16.82
CA TYR A 63 -7.76 -3.95 -16.62
C TYR A 63 -6.52 -3.67 -17.46
N LEU A 64 -6.70 -3.19 -18.70
CA LEU A 64 -5.58 -2.72 -19.52
C LEU A 64 -4.85 -1.56 -18.86
N LEU A 65 -5.58 -0.58 -18.31
CA LEU A 65 -4.98 0.54 -17.58
C LEU A 65 -4.29 0.08 -16.29
N GLN A 66 -4.79 -0.95 -15.60
CA GLN A 66 -4.08 -1.53 -14.44
C GLN A 66 -2.74 -2.18 -14.84
N LEU A 67 -2.67 -2.82 -16.01
CA LEU A 67 -1.41 -3.35 -16.54
C LEU A 67 -0.41 -2.22 -16.86
N VAL A 68 -0.89 -1.10 -17.40
CA VAL A 68 -0.03 0.07 -17.68
C VAL A 68 0.44 0.73 -16.38
N LEU A 69 -0.44 0.87 -15.38
CA LEU A 69 -0.05 1.33 -14.03
C LEU A 69 0.96 0.40 -13.39
N LEU A 70 0.83 -0.91 -13.59
CA LEU A 70 1.81 -1.87 -13.09
C LEU A 70 3.19 -1.62 -13.69
N VAL A 71 3.29 -1.26 -14.98
CA VAL A 71 4.58 -0.87 -15.59
C VAL A 71 5.16 0.36 -14.88
N GLU A 72 4.37 1.41 -14.67
CA GLU A 72 4.82 2.61 -13.96
C GLU A 72 5.24 2.31 -12.53
N ASN A 73 4.42 1.57 -11.78
CA ASN A 73 4.71 1.15 -10.41
C ASN A 73 6.03 0.36 -10.32
N THR A 74 6.22 -0.64 -11.19
CA THR A 74 7.45 -1.45 -11.25
C THR A 74 8.68 -0.59 -11.53
N VAL A 75 8.60 0.38 -12.45
CA VAL A 75 9.73 1.28 -12.77
C VAL A 75 10.00 2.29 -11.65
N SER A 76 8.94 2.72 -10.96
CA SER A 76 9.01 3.77 -9.96
C SER A 76 9.55 3.25 -8.63
N VAL A 77 8.84 2.25 -8.08
CA VAL A 77 9.00 1.78 -6.69
C VAL A 77 9.00 0.26 -6.52
N ASP A 78 8.59 -0.51 -7.53
CA ASP A 78 8.59 -1.99 -7.55
C ASP A 78 8.00 -2.70 -6.32
N ILE A 79 7.01 -2.07 -5.68
CA ILE A 79 6.31 -2.60 -4.50
C ILE A 79 5.68 -3.96 -4.81
N ASP A 80 5.21 -4.16 -6.04
CA ASP A 80 4.61 -5.40 -6.50
C ASP A 80 5.55 -6.60 -6.37
N SER A 81 6.79 -6.46 -6.83
CA SER A 81 7.78 -7.53 -6.76
C SER A 81 8.15 -7.82 -5.31
N SER A 82 8.42 -6.79 -4.51
CA SER A 82 8.70 -6.92 -3.07
C SER A 82 7.60 -7.70 -2.35
N TYR A 83 6.34 -7.31 -2.53
CA TYR A 83 5.24 -8.01 -1.86
C TYR A 83 4.93 -9.37 -2.46
N SER A 84 5.14 -9.62 -3.74
CA SER A 84 4.90 -10.94 -4.33
C SER A 84 5.81 -12.05 -3.78
N VAL A 85 7.00 -11.68 -3.29
CA VAL A 85 7.96 -12.59 -2.62
C VAL A 85 7.57 -12.85 -1.16
N ILE A 86 6.79 -11.94 -0.58
CA ILE A 86 6.34 -11.98 0.80
C ILE A 86 4.97 -12.69 0.88
N TYR A 87 4.06 -12.39 -0.05
CA TYR A 87 2.66 -12.81 -0.06
C TYR A 87 2.34 -13.63 -1.32
N ARG A 88 1.98 -14.90 -1.12
CA ARG A 88 1.65 -15.83 -2.19
C ARG A 88 0.32 -15.55 -2.84
N ASN A 89 -0.61 -14.94 -2.11
CA ASN A 89 -1.93 -14.59 -2.64
C ASN A 89 -1.88 -13.55 -3.79
N LEU A 90 -0.76 -12.83 -3.91
CA LEU A 90 -0.51 -11.86 -4.96
C LEU A 90 -0.13 -12.57 -6.25
N GLY A 91 0.81 -13.51 -6.14
CA GLY A 91 1.47 -14.12 -7.30
C GLY A 91 2.07 -13.05 -8.22
N ASN A 92 2.18 -13.37 -9.51
CA ASN A 92 2.58 -12.38 -10.49
C ASN A 92 1.39 -11.48 -10.88
N MET A 93 1.46 -10.20 -10.52
CA MET A 93 0.37 -9.25 -10.73
C MET A 93 0.08 -8.97 -12.22
N ALA A 94 1.06 -9.12 -13.12
CA ALA A 94 0.79 -9.00 -14.56
C ALA A 94 -0.08 -10.17 -15.04
N PHE A 95 0.24 -11.40 -14.63
CA PHE A 95 -0.60 -12.57 -14.93
C PHE A 95 -1.98 -12.47 -14.29
N TYR A 96 -2.08 -11.93 -13.07
CA TYR A 96 -3.39 -11.68 -12.47
C TYR A 96 -4.29 -10.81 -13.36
N TRP A 97 -3.76 -9.72 -13.93
CA TRP A 97 -4.55 -8.86 -14.83
C TRP A 97 -4.81 -9.51 -16.19
N CYS A 98 -3.87 -10.29 -16.72
CA CYS A 98 -4.11 -11.12 -17.92
C CYS A 98 -5.26 -12.11 -17.70
N ASP A 99 -5.32 -12.77 -16.54
CA ASP A 99 -6.39 -13.69 -16.18
C ASP A 99 -7.74 -12.98 -16.10
N LYS A 100 -7.78 -11.72 -15.61
CA LYS A 100 -9.01 -10.90 -15.61
C LYS A 100 -9.49 -10.52 -17.01
N LEU A 101 -8.59 -10.40 -17.97
CA LEU A 101 -8.89 -10.20 -19.39
C LEU A 101 -9.33 -11.49 -20.10
N ASP A 102 -9.13 -12.66 -19.47
CA ASP A 102 -9.42 -14.00 -20.02
C ASP A 102 -8.73 -14.20 -21.38
N LEU A 103 -7.41 -14.00 -21.37
CA LEU A 103 -6.52 -14.14 -22.53
C LEU A 103 -6.13 -15.60 -22.78
N SER A 104 -5.78 -15.92 -24.03
CA SER A 104 -5.14 -17.20 -24.34
C SER A 104 -3.75 -17.29 -23.66
N THR A 105 -3.25 -18.50 -23.41
CA THR A 105 -1.88 -18.69 -22.87
C THR A 105 -0.82 -18.04 -23.76
N LYS A 106 -0.99 -18.12 -25.08
CA LYS A 106 -0.08 -17.50 -26.05
C LYS A 106 -0.05 -15.99 -25.87
N ASP A 107 -1.21 -15.34 -25.81
CA ASP A 107 -1.29 -13.88 -25.74
C ASP A 107 -0.98 -13.35 -24.34
N THR A 108 -1.22 -14.16 -23.30
CA THR A 108 -0.72 -13.90 -21.94
C THR A 108 0.80 -13.80 -21.94
N ASN A 109 1.50 -14.75 -22.59
CA ASN A 109 2.96 -14.70 -22.70
C ASN A 109 3.44 -13.51 -23.56
N LEU A 110 2.75 -13.20 -24.66
CA LEU A 110 3.06 -12.02 -25.47
C LEU A 110 2.88 -10.72 -24.69
N LEU A 111 1.78 -10.60 -23.94
CA LEU A 111 1.53 -9.43 -23.11
C LEU A 111 2.56 -9.31 -22.00
N TYR A 112 2.92 -10.42 -21.35
CA TYR A 112 3.95 -10.43 -20.33
C TYR A 112 5.32 -10.02 -20.88
N ASN A 113 5.71 -10.48 -22.06
CA ASN A 113 6.94 -10.04 -22.72
C ASN A 113 6.89 -8.56 -23.12
N ALA A 114 5.72 -8.06 -23.57
CA ALA A 114 5.54 -6.64 -23.83
C ALA A 114 5.63 -5.82 -22.55
N PHE A 115 5.10 -6.34 -21.43
CA PHE A 115 5.21 -5.73 -20.11
C PHE A 115 6.67 -5.63 -19.66
N THR A 116 7.43 -6.72 -19.72
CA THR A 116 8.85 -6.70 -19.30
C THR A 116 9.69 -5.78 -20.19
N GLN A 117 9.42 -5.75 -21.50
CA GLN A 117 10.06 -4.81 -22.42
C GLN A 117 9.70 -3.36 -22.08
N ALA A 118 8.42 -3.07 -21.82
CA ALA A 118 7.99 -1.73 -21.44
C ALA A 118 8.64 -1.27 -20.11
N VAL A 119 8.80 -2.16 -19.13
CA VAL A 119 9.54 -1.86 -17.90
C VAL A 119 11.00 -1.52 -18.19
N ALA A 120 11.65 -2.28 -19.08
CA ALA A 120 13.06 -2.06 -19.44
C ALA A 120 13.28 -0.75 -20.22
N ASP A 121 12.33 -0.36 -21.07
CA ASP A 121 12.41 0.83 -21.93
C ASP A 121 11.86 2.11 -21.27
N ALA A 122 11.24 1.99 -20.09
CA ALA A 122 10.58 3.11 -19.46
C ALA A 122 11.56 4.22 -19.05
N PRO A 123 11.20 5.49 -19.29
CA PRO A 123 11.94 6.62 -18.73
C PRO A 123 11.72 6.68 -17.21
N GLU A 124 12.42 7.61 -16.54
CA GLU A 124 12.00 7.99 -15.18
C GLU A 124 10.56 8.50 -15.21
N SER A 125 9.70 7.88 -14.42
CA SER A 125 8.27 8.17 -14.39
C SER A 125 7.94 9.44 -13.61
N SER A 126 6.84 10.06 -14.01
CA SER A 126 6.16 11.12 -13.26
C SER A 126 5.82 10.67 -11.84
N LEU A 127 5.47 9.40 -11.61
CA LEU A 127 5.23 8.88 -10.25
C LEU A 127 6.49 8.96 -9.39
N LYS A 128 7.64 8.52 -9.91
CA LYS A 128 8.91 8.56 -9.16
C LYS A 128 9.32 9.99 -8.85
N GLN A 129 9.20 10.88 -9.83
CA GLN A 129 9.49 12.32 -9.65
C GLN A 129 8.58 12.96 -8.61
N TRP A 130 7.27 12.68 -8.67
CA TRP A 130 6.31 13.20 -7.70
C TRP A 130 6.62 12.73 -6.27
N ILE A 131 7.00 11.46 -6.08
CA ILE A 131 7.46 10.96 -4.77
C ILE A 131 8.69 11.73 -4.30
N LYS A 132 9.71 11.86 -5.15
CA LYS A 132 10.94 12.61 -4.83
C LYS A 132 10.61 14.03 -4.38
N GLU A 133 9.83 14.77 -5.17
CA GLU A 133 9.45 16.15 -4.86
C GLU A 133 8.67 16.28 -3.55
N CYS A 134 7.74 15.38 -3.29
CA CYS A 134 6.96 15.38 -2.05
C CYS A 134 7.85 15.10 -0.83
N VAL A 135 8.74 14.11 -0.90
CA VAL A 135 9.64 13.75 0.20
C VAL A 135 10.74 14.80 0.42
N LEU A 136 11.31 15.37 -0.64
CA LEU A 136 12.37 16.36 -0.53
C LEU A 136 11.85 17.75 -0.13
N SER A 137 10.55 18.02 -0.31
CA SER A 137 9.95 19.27 0.17
C SER A 137 10.00 19.45 1.69
N GLY A 138 10.10 18.34 2.45
CA GLY A 138 10.00 18.34 3.90
C GLY A 138 8.60 18.71 4.45
N ASP A 139 7.59 18.85 3.58
CA ASP A 139 6.21 19.09 3.97
C ASP A 139 5.51 17.77 4.30
N PHE A 140 5.06 17.63 5.56
CA PHE A 140 4.35 16.45 6.03
C PHE A 140 3.06 16.16 5.25
N GLN A 141 2.32 17.18 4.80
CA GLN A 141 1.10 16.94 4.02
C GLN A 141 1.43 16.34 2.65
N ARG A 142 2.50 16.79 2.01
CA ARG A 142 2.96 16.21 0.74
C ARG A 142 3.46 14.77 0.91
N LEU A 143 4.18 14.46 2.00
CA LEU A 143 4.53 13.08 2.35
C LEU A 143 3.27 12.23 2.58
N LYS A 144 2.28 12.78 3.30
CA LYS A 144 1.02 12.10 3.58
C LYS A 144 0.24 11.78 2.30
N ASP A 145 0.25 12.67 1.31
CA ASP A 145 -0.36 12.41 0.00
C ASP A 145 0.27 11.18 -0.69
N VAL A 146 1.60 11.04 -0.65
CA VAL A 146 2.31 9.85 -1.16
C VAL A 146 1.88 8.59 -0.42
N ALA A 147 1.90 8.63 0.90
CA ALA A 147 1.55 7.46 1.73
C ALA A 147 0.09 7.02 1.49
N LEU A 148 -0.84 7.97 1.43
CA LEU A 148 -2.25 7.71 1.16
C LEU A 148 -2.50 7.19 -0.26
N TYR A 149 -1.77 7.71 -1.25
CA TYR A 149 -1.87 7.24 -2.63
C TYR A 149 -1.63 5.74 -2.70
N PHE A 150 -0.50 5.26 -2.17
CA PHE A 150 -0.18 3.84 -2.19
C PHE A 150 -1.11 3.02 -1.29
N ALA A 151 -1.41 3.48 -0.08
CA ALA A 151 -2.30 2.73 0.82
C ALA A 151 -3.70 2.51 0.22
N ILE A 152 -4.22 3.49 -0.53
CA ILE A 152 -5.64 3.50 -0.93
C ILE A 152 -5.89 3.20 -2.40
N GLN A 153 -4.95 3.55 -3.30
CA GLN A 153 -5.12 3.38 -4.74
C GLN A 153 -4.40 2.16 -5.28
N ASP A 154 -3.22 1.83 -4.74
CA ASP A 154 -2.41 0.71 -5.23
C ASP A 154 -3.15 -0.62 -5.05
N LYS A 155 -3.23 -1.42 -6.11
CA LYS A 155 -4.02 -2.66 -6.09
C LYS A 155 -3.31 -3.80 -5.39
N THR A 156 -1.99 -3.78 -5.34
CA THR A 156 -1.21 -4.84 -4.74
C THR A 156 -1.18 -4.66 -3.24
N VAL A 157 -0.93 -3.43 -2.77
CA VAL A 157 -1.04 -3.06 -1.35
C VAL A 157 -2.43 -3.40 -0.79
N LYS A 158 -3.51 -3.11 -1.54
CA LYS A 158 -4.87 -3.40 -1.06
C LYS A 158 -5.21 -4.88 -0.90
N ARG A 159 -4.45 -5.77 -1.54
CA ARG A 159 -4.68 -7.22 -1.51
C ARG A 159 -3.97 -7.92 -0.37
N ILE A 160 -2.98 -7.26 0.23
CA ILE A 160 -2.24 -7.77 1.39
C ILE A 160 -2.79 -7.25 2.72
N TYR A 161 -3.82 -6.40 2.67
CA TYR A 161 -4.52 -6.03 3.89
C TYR A 161 -5.38 -7.19 4.43
N PRO A 162 -5.44 -7.36 5.75
CA PRO A 162 -6.41 -8.25 6.37
C PRO A 162 -7.83 -7.72 6.15
N ASN A 163 -8.82 -8.40 6.72
CA ASN A 163 -10.19 -7.93 6.63
C ASN A 163 -10.40 -6.62 7.41
N LEU A 164 -10.26 -5.50 6.71
CA LEU A 164 -10.36 -4.15 7.26
C LEU A 164 -11.74 -3.80 7.86
N GLN A 165 -12.73 -4.70 7.82
CA GLN A 165 -14.03 -4.45 8.45
C GLN A 165 -13.89 -4.25 9.97
N TYR A 166 -13.01 -5.00 10.64
CA TYR A 166 -12.80 -4.88 12.08
C TYR A 166 -12.23 -3.51 12.48
N ARG A 167 -11.20 -3.04 11.76
CA ARG A 167 -10.67 -1.66 11.92
C ARG A 167 -11.74 -0.61 11.63
N LYS A 168 -12.54 -0.79 10.56
CA LYS A 168 -13.61 0.15 10.20
C LYS A 168 -14.64 0.30 11.31
N ASP A 169 -15.09 -0.82 11.87
CA ASP A 169 -16.12 -0.82 12.91
C ASP A 169 -15.57 -0.20 14.21
N ALA A 170 -14.33 -0.54 14.59
CA ALA A 170 -13.67 0.05 15.75
C ALA A 170 -13.45 1.56 15.60
N PHE A 171 -12.96 2.03 14.45
CA PHE A 171 -12.81 3.47 14.21
C PHE A 171 -14.15 4.19 14.12
N LEU A 172 -15.18 3.56 13.56
CA LEU A 172 -16.54 4.12 13.48
C LEU A 172 -17.14 4.31 14.87
N GLU A 173 -16.96 3.34 15.76
CA GLU A 173 -17.36 3.42 17.17
C GLU A 173 -16.60 4.56 17.87
N LEU A 174 -15.27 4.60 17.73
CA LEU A 174 -14.40 5.61 18.35
C LEU A 174 -14.80 7.04 17.99
N VAL A 175 -15.16 7.30 16.73
CA VAL A 175 -15.55 8.65 16.27
C VAL A 175 -17.05 8.94 16.39
N GLY A 176 -17.79 8.10 17.12
CA GLY A 176 -19.22 8.31 17.39
C GLY A 176 -20.13 8.19 16.17
N GLY A 177 -19.80 7.31 15.22
CA GLY A 177 -20.59 7.07 14.01
C GLY A 177 -20.29 8.00 12.83
N ASP A 178 -19.27 8.86 12.93
CA ASP A 178 -18.83 9.71 11.83
C ASP A 178 -18.04 8.91 10.77
N ASN A 179 -18.75 8.50 9.72
CA ASN A 179 -18.17 7.72 8.62
C ASN A 179 -16.99 8.40 7.92
N VAL A 180 -16.95 9.74 7.87
CA VAL A 180 -15.86 10.46 7.18
C VAL A 180 -14.61 10.38 8.04
N LYS A 181 -14.70 10.68 9.34
CA LYS A 181 -13.55 10.58 10.25
C LYS A 181 -13.06 9.15 10.42
N ALA A 182 -13.95 8.18 10.53
CA ALA A 182 -13.58 6.77 10.65
C ALA A 182 -12.78 6.32 9.42
N LYS A 183 -13.22 6.74 8.23
CA LYS A 183 -12.50 6.50 6.99
C LYS A 183 -11.13 7.16 7.01
N GLU A 184 -11.03 8.46 7.34
CA GLU A 184 -9.75 9.17 7.38
C GLU A 184 -8.77 8.60 8.41
N MET A 185 -9.26 8.12 9.56
CA MET A 185 -8.46 7.40 10.56
C MET A 185 -7.92 6.08 10.01
N LEU A 186 -8.77 5.28 9.34
CA LEU A 186 -8.33 4.04 8.69
C LEU A 186 -7.30 4.31 7.61
N GLU A 187 -7.54 5.29 6.73
CA GLU A 187 -6.61 5.58 5.64
C GLU A 187 -5.26 6.08 6.18
N SER A 188 -5.28 6.86 7.27
CA SER A 188 -4.06 7.33 7.95
C SER A 188 -3.32 6.18 8.66
N ASP A 189 -4.04 5.23 9.23
CA ASP A 189 -3.51 4.00 9.85
C ASP A 189 -2.79 3.15 8.80
N LEU A 190 -3.45 2.85 7.69
CA LEU A 190 -2.89 2.05 6.60
C LEU A 190 -1.68 2.71 5.93
N ALA A 191 -1.66 4.04 5.86
CA ALA A 191 -0.59 4.79 5.21
C ALA A 191 0.71 4.84 6.03
N PHE A 192 0.62 4.84 7.36
CA PHE A 192 1.78 5.07 8.23
C PHE A 192 2.03 3.98 9.27
N ASN A 193 0.98 3.39 9.84
CA ASN A 193 1.08 2.46 10.97
C ASN A 193 0.96 0.98 10.57
N TRP A 194 0.42 0.66 9.38
CA TRP A 194 0.36 -0.73 8.93
C TRP A 194 1.74 -1.26 8.57
N HIS A 195 2.03 -2.47 9.05
CA HIS A 195 3.27 -3.19 8.78
C HIS A 195 2.97 -4.45 7.99
N ASP A 196 3.83 -4.74 7.02
CA ASP A 196 3.84 -6.03 6.36
C ASP A 196 4.32 -7.13 7.30
N LYS A 197 4.25 -8.38 6.85
CA LYS A 197 4.56 -9.55 7.70
C LYS A 197 6.03 -9.63 8.10
N GLU A 198 6.92 -8.87 7.46
CA GLU A 198 8.34 -8.76 7.85
C GLU A 198 8.59 -7.55 8.77
N GLY A 199 7.54 -6.80 9.13
CA GLY A 199 7.62 -5.61 9.97
C GLY A 199 8.01 -4.35 9.20
N GLY A 200 7.95 -4.35 7.87
CA GLY A 200 8.20 -3.17 7.04
C GLY A 200 6.95 -2.28 6.91
N THR A 201 7.10 -0.97 7.04
CA THR A 201 6.03 -0.02 6.67
C THR A 201 6.02 0.25 5.18
N LEU A 202 4.90 0.72 4.64
CA LEU A 202 4.80 1.09 3.22
C LEU A 202 5.86 2.11 2.78
N LEU A 203 6.10 3.14 3.61
CA LEU A 203 7.12 4.16 3.32
C LEU A 203 8.54 3.61 3.41
N SER A 204 8.79 2.61 4.26
CA SER A 204 10.09 1.92 4.29
C SER A 204 10.33 1.12 3.00
N ARG A 205 9.31 0.43 2.48
CA ARG A 205 9.39 -0.28 1.19
C ARG A 205 9.58 0.67 0.01
N ILE A 206 8.91 1.83 0.04
CA ILE A 206 9.15 2.88 -0.94
C ILE A 206 10.60 3.38 -0.85
N ALA A 207 11.15 3.57 0.36
CA ALA A 207 12.54 4.00 0.52
C ALA A 207 13.54 2.98 -0.08
N GLU A 208 13.29 1.68 0.10
CA GLU A 208 14.13 0.60 -0.45
C GLU A 208 14.21 0.61 -1.99
N SER A 209 13.21 1.19 -2.66
CA SER A 209 13.15 1.28 -4.12
C SER A 209 14.03 2.38 -4.74
N PHE A 210 14.52 3.32 -3.92
CA PHE A 210 15.41 4.38 -4.38
C PHE A 210 16.85 3.89 -4.44
N ARG A 211 17.56 4.23 -5.52
CA ARG A 211 19.00 3.98 -5.64
C ARG A 211 19.76 5.01 -4.80
N MET A 212 20.97 4.65 -4.37
CA MET A 212 21.85 5.54 -3.60
C MET A 212 22.61 6.55 -4.48
N ASP A 213 21.95 7.06 -5.52
CA ASP A 213 22.42 8.25 -6.24
C ASP A 213 22.20 9.51 -5.39
N GLU A 214 22.59 10.68 -5.90
CA GLU A 214 22.57 11.94 -5.12
C GLU A 214 21.14 12.26 -4.64
N ASP A 215 20.16 12.29 -5.55
CA ASP A 215 18.76 12.56 -5.21
C ASP A 215 18.12 11.45 -4.37
N GLY A 216 18.39 10.18 -4.71
CA GLY A 216 17.80 9.04 -4.03
C GLY A 216 18.30 8.88 -2.60
N ARG A 217 19.55 9.27 -2.30
CA ARG A 217 20.09 9.26 -0.94
C ARG A 217 19.28 10.15 0.00
N ASP A 218 18.96 11.37 -0.43
CA ASP A 218 18.25 12.33 0.41
C ASP A 218 16.79 11.91 0.60
N VAL A 219 16.17 11.33 -0.43
CA VAL A 219 14.82 10.74 -0.32
C VAL A 219 14.82 9.62 0.73
N ILE A 220 15.78 8.70 0.67
CA ILE A 220 15.92 7.59 1.63
C ILE A 220 16.13 8.14 3.03
N ALA A 221 17.02 9.13 3.20
CA ALA A 221 17.30 9.73 4.49
C ALA A 221 16.05 10.36 5.11
N ASN A 222 15.27 11.12 4.32
CA ASN A 222 14.03 11.74 4.78
C ASN A 222 12.97 10.69 5.16
N LEU A 223 12.75 9.68 4.31
CA LEU A 223 11.79 8.61 4.59
C LEU A 223 12.17 7.80 5.85
N LYS A 224 13.46 7.59 6.11
CA LYS A 224 13.94 6.94 7.35
C LYS A 224 13.68 7.75 8.63
N THR A 225 13.38 9.04 8.52
CA THR A 225 12.99 9.84 9.69
C THR A 225 11.51 9.66 10.07
N VAL A 226 10.73 8.96 9.25
CA VAL A 226 9.31 8.71 9.52
C VAL A 226 9.18 7.68 10.64
N HIS A 227 8.65 8.12 11.78
CA HIS A 227 8.35 7.25 12.92
C HIS A 227 6.85 7.36 13.23
N PRO A 228 6.06 6.38 12.78
CA PRO A 228 4.64 6.35 13.08
C PRO A 228 4.41 6.01 14.56
N MET A 229 3.38 6.60 15.14
CA MET A 229 2.88 6.28 16.47
C MET A 229 1.41 5.92 16.33
N SER A 230 1.11 4.67 16.69
CA SER A 230 -0.23 4.11 16.67
C SER A 230 -1.21 4.95 17.51
N LEU A 231 -2.49 4.66 17.31
CA LEU A 231 -3.58 5.33 18.02
C LEU A 231 -3.40 5.18 19.54
N ASP A 232 -3.26 6.31 20.24
CA ASP A 232 -3.09 6.36 21.69
C ASP A 232 -3.72 7.64 22.27
N SER A 233 -3.85 7.73 23.60
CA SER A 233 -4.31 8.91 24.32
C SER A 233 -3.16 9.84 24.69
N TYR A 234 -3.45 11.14 24.61
CA TYR A 234 -2.49 12.21 24.86
C TYR A 234 -3.13 13.30 25.70
N LEU A 235 -2.39 13.78 26.70
CA LEU A 235 -2.83 14.86 27.55
C LEU A 235 -2.18 16.18 27.11
N PRO A 236 -2.90 17.10 26.46
CA PRO A 236 -2.38 18.42 26.14
C PRO A 236 -2.30 19.30 27.40
N PHE A 237 -1.32 20.20 27.46
CA PHE A 237 -1.22 21.15 28.58
C PHE A 237 -0.58 22.50 28.21
N GLU A 238 0.14 22.61 27.09
CA GLU A 238 0.71 23.87 26.62
C GLU A 238 0.38 24.13 25.15
N SER A 239 0.11 25.39 24.81
CA SER A 239 -0.17 25.85 23.44
C SER A 239 0.96 26.75 22.95
N LYS A 240 1.47 26.45 21.75
CA LYS A 240 2.49 27.22 21.03
C LYS A 240 1.93 27.62 19.65
N ASP A 241 2.60 28.57 19.00
CA ASP A 241 2.28 29.02 17.63
C ASP A 241 0.79 29.35 17.41
N GLY A 242 0.18 30.00 18.39
CA GLY A 242 -1.23 30.38 18.33
C GLY A 242 -2.21 29.21 18.32
N GLY A 243 -1.85 28.02 18.82
CA GLY A 243 -2.75 26.86 18.90
C GLY A 243 -2.55 25.80 17.82
N TYR A 244 -1.55 25.97 16.95
CA TYR A 244 -1.20 24.98 15.93
C TYR A 244 -0.15 23.96 16.39
N THR A 245 0.62 24.31 17.41
CA THR A 245 1.54 23.37 18.07
C THR A 245 1.09 23.24 19.52
N VAL A 246 0.93 22.01 20.00
CA VAL A 246 0.50 21.73 21.37
C VAL A 246 1.48 20.77 22.00
N THR A 247 1.99 21.12 23.19
CA THR A 247 2.77 20.18 23.98
C THR A 247 1.82 19.22 24.67
N VAL A 248 2.05 17.93 24.45
CA VAL A 248 1.25 16.83 24.96
C VAL A 248 2.10 15.91 25.81
N MET A 249 1.48 15.24 26.76
CA MET A 249 2.07 14.21 27.61
C MET A 249 1.50 12.85 27.22
N LYS A 250 2.38 11.87 27.06
CA LYS A 250 2.05 10.45 26.94
C LYS A 250 1.87 9.82 28.31
N LYS A 251 1.30 8.61 28.37
CA LYS A 251 1.12 7.86 29.62
C LYS A 251 2.42 7.55 30.37
N ASP A 252 3.53 7.41 29.65
CA ASP A 252 4.87 7.22 30.22
C ASP A 252 5.50 8.52 30.76
N ASN A 253 4.73 9.62 30.81
CA ASN A 253 5.14 10.99 31.17
C ASN A 253 6.13 11.64 30.19
N THR A 254 6.42 11.04 29.05
CA THR A 254 7.19 11.72 28.00
C THR A 254 6.35 12.83 27.37
N THR A 255 7.03 13.91 26.98
CA THR A 255 6.37 15.09 26.40
C THR A 255 6.80 15.28 24.96
N LEU A 256 5.86 15.73 24.13
CA LEU A 256 6.06 15.95 22.70
C LEU A 256 5.38 17.25 22.27
N ASP A 257 6.03 18.01 21.40
CA ASP A 257 5.39 19.10 20.67
C ASP A 257 4.72 18.52 19.41
N VAL A 258 3.39 18.62 19.36
CA VAL A 258 2.57 18.03 18.30
C VAL A 258 1.94 19.14 17.45
N ILE A 259 2.16 19.05 16.14
CA ILE A 259 1.63 19.97 15.14
C ILE A 259 0.27 19.49 14.67
N PHE A 260 -0.75 20.34 14.83
CA PHE A 260 -2.12 20.10 14.41
C PHE A 260 -2.40 20.76 13.06
N PRO A 261 -3.18 20.11 12.18
CA PRO A 261 -3.61 20.72 10.92
C PRO A 261 -4.62 21.88 11.12
N ALA A 262 -5.24 21.95 12.30
CA ALA A 262 -6.21 22.98 12.66
C ALA A 262 -5.96 23.48 14.08
N HIS A 263 -6.29 24.74 14.32
CA HIS A 263 -6.16 25.40 15.62
C HIS A 263 -6.87 24.63 16.75
N VAL A 264 -6.13 24.34 17.82
CA VAL A 264 -6.66 23.74 19.06
C VAL A 264 -7.02 24.84 20.06
N SER A 265 -8.26 24.84 20.55
CA SER A 265 -8.70 25.85 21.51
C SER A 265 -8.12 25.64 22.91
N LYS A 266 -7.89 26.74 23.63
CA LYS A 266 -7.41 26.72 25.03
C LYS A 266 -8.28 25.85 25.94
N ARG A 267 -9.60 25.83 25.71
CA ARG A 267 -10.53 24.98 26.46
C ARG A 267 -10.23 23.50 26.29
N LYS A 268 -9.97 23.05 25.05
CA LYS A 268 -9.59 21.66 24.78
C LYS A 268 -8.27 21.31 25.46
N ILE A 269 -7.31 22.22 25.45
CA ILE A 269 -6.00 22.01 26.09
C ILE A 269 -6.12 21.92 27.62
N ALA A 270 -7.00 22.71 28.23
CA ALA A 270 -7.15 22.72 29.69
C ALA A 270 -7.95 21.52 30.22
N ASP A 271 -9.05 21.17 29.54
CA ASP A 271 -10.12 20.36 30.13
C ASP A 271 -10.25 18.96 29.50
N MET A 272 -9.50 18.65 28.43
CA MET A 272 -9.71 17.43 27.64
C MET A 272 -8.40 16.68 27.41
N CYS A 273 -8.50 15.40 27.13
CA CYS A 273 -7.45 14.64 26.44
C CYS A 273 -7.88 14.40 24.99
N PHE A 274 -6.98 13.87 24.16
CA PHE A 274 -7.38 13.38 22.84
C PHE A 274 -6.79 12.01 22.55
N VAL A 275 -7.51 11.24 21.74
CA VAL A 275 -7.07 9.98 21.15
C VAL A 275 -6.77 10.24 19.68
N GLY A 276 -5.58 9.86 19.23
CA GLY A 276 -5.12 10.17 17.88
C GLY A 276 -3.89 9.38 17.46
N GLN A 277 -3.65 9.32 16.15
CA GLN A 277 -2.42 8.77 15.58
C GLN A 277 -1.44 9.93 15.34
N LEU A 278 -0.16 9.72 15.65
CA LEU A 278 0.88 10.72 15.43
C LEU A 278 1.95 10.17 14.48
N VAL A 279 2.69 11.05 13.80
CA VAL A 279 3.85 10.68 12.99
C VAL A 279 4.97 11.69 13.25
N THR A 280 6.16 11.21 13.57
CA THR A 280 7.36 12.04 13.53
C THR A 280 7.96 12.02 12.14
N TYR A 281 8.29 13.18 11.59
CA TYR A 281 8.96 13.33 10.30
C TYR A 281 9.90 14.53 10.36
N LEU A 282 11.16 14.35 9.95
CA LEU A 282 12.22 15.35 10.02
C LEU A 282 12.32 16.02 11.41
N GLY A 283 12.19 15.23 12.47
CA GLY A 283 12.31 15.67 13.86
C GLY A 283 11.09 16.45 14.40
N LYS A 284 10.00 16.55 13.64
CA LYS A 284 8.75 17.19 14.06
C LYS A 284 7.63 16.16 14.16
N THR A 285 6.77 16.30 15.16
CA THR A 285 5.63 15.39 15.37
C THR A 285 4.35 16.03 14.86
N TYR A 286 3.60 15.30 14.05
CA TYR A 286 2.36 15.74 13.43
C TYR A 286 1.21 14.84 13.84
N VAL A 287 0.01 15.43 13.92
CA VAL A 287 -1.22 14.65 13.94
C VAL A 287 -1.42 13.97 12.58
N ASN A 288 -1.64 12.66 12.60
CA ASN A 288 -1.91 11.87 11.41
C ASN A 288 -3.40 11.47 11.33
N GLY A 289 -4.21 12.38 10.80
CA GLY A 289 -5.66 12.15 10.60
C GLY A 289 -6.52 12.80 11.70
N PRO A 290 -7.79 12.42 11.81
CA PRO A 290 -8.68 12.96 12.83
C PRO A 290 -8.21 12.60 14.24
N VAL A 291 -8.54 13.48 15.20
CA VAL A 291 -8.40 13.19 16.65
C VAL A 291 -9.77 13.22 17.30
N VAL A 292 -9.96 12.37 18.30
CA VAL A 292 -11.16 12.36 19.15
C VAL A 292 -10.84 13.03 20.46
N TRP A 293 -11.58 14.08 20.81
CA TRP A 293 -11.42 14.80 22.06
C TRP A 293 -12.35 14.18 23.11
N LEU A 294 -11.77 13.75 24.23
CA LEU A 294 -12.47 13.07 25.33
C LEU A 294 -12.34 13.85 26.63
N ASP A 295 -13.11 13.48 27.63
CA ASP A 295 -12.94 14.02 28.98
C ASP A 295 -11.54 13.68 29.50
N LYS A 296 -10.91 14.60 30.23
CA LYS A 296 -9.55 14.40 30.73
C LYS A 296 -9.38 13.13 31.57
N ASN A 297 -10.44 12.69 32.27
CA ASN A 297 -10.40 11.45 33.06
C ASN A 297 -10.30 10.18 32.20
N GLU A 298 -10.62 10.27 30.90
CA GLU A 298 -10.48 9.16 29.95
C GLU A 298 -9.02 8.92 29.53
N PHE A 299 -8.10 9.85 29.84
CA PHE A 299 -6.68 9.72 29.50
C PHE A 299 -6.09 8.41 30.03
N ASP A 300 -6.29 8.14 31.32
CA ASP A 300 -5.77 6.93 31.97
C ASP A 300 -6.59 5.69 31.62
N LEU A 301 -7.87 5.84 31.29
CA LEU A 301 -8.79 4.75 30.96
C LEU A 301 -8.60 4.20 29.54
N TRP A 302 -8.15 5.03 28.60
CA TRP A 302 -7.92 4.61 27.22
C TRP A 302 -6.76 3.62 27.11
N ASP A 303 -7.00 2.37 26.70
CA ASP A 303 -5.94 1.38 26.53
C ASP A 303 -5.74 1.06 25.04
N SER A 304 -4.60 1.51 24.49
CA SER A 304 -4.25 1.27 23.10
C SER A 304 -4.04 -0.21 22.80
N ASP A 305 -3.48 -0.97 23.75
CA ASP A 305 -3.13 -2.36 23.54
C ASP A 305 -4.41 -3.19 23.47
N ILE A 306 -5.34 -2.97 24.40
CA ILE A 306 -6.68 -3.62 24.36
C ILE A 306 -7.43 -3.26 23.07
N PHE A 307 -7.35 -1.99 22.63
CA PHE A 307 -8.01 -1.56 21.38
C PHE A 307 -7.46 -2.32 20.17
N TRP A 308 -6.14 -2.43 20.05
CA TRP A 308 -5.50 -3.08 18.91
C TRP A 308 -5.54 -4.61 18.98
N ASP A 309 -5.37 -5.20 20.16
CA ASP A 309 -5.39 -6.66 20.35
C ASP A 309 -6.72 -7.24 19.89
N LYS A 310 -7.85 -6.62 20.26
CA LYS A 310 -9.18 -7.05 19.83
C LYS A 310 -9.31 -7.04 18.30
N ILE A 311 -8.83 -5.98 17.64
CA ILE A 311 -8.87 -5.86 16.17
C ILE A 311 -8.01 -6.95 15.53
N HIS A 312 -6.77 -7.14 16.03
CA HIS A 312 -5.83 -8.09 15.47
C HIS A 312 -6.28 -9.54 15.67
N GLU A 313 -6.87 -9.88 16.82
CA GLU A 313 -7.45 -11.20 17.07
C GLU A 313 -8.59 -11.50 16.07
N ASP A 314 -9.51 -10.56 15.90
CA ASP A 314 -10.64 -10.72 14.96
C ASP A 314 -10.16 -10.83 13.49
N GLU A 315 -9.21 -9.98 13.07
CA GLU A 315 -8.60 -10.03 11.73
C GLU A 315 -7.90 -11.37 11.48
N LYS A 316 -7.13 -11.84 12.47
CA LYS A 316 -6.37 -13.09 12.41
C LYS A 316 -7.30 -14.29 12.36
N GLU A 317 -8.35 -14.32 13.16
CA GLU A 317 -9.31 -15.43 13.18
C GLU A 317 -10.13 -15.53 11.88
N ASP A 318 -10.59 -14.41 11.33
CA ASP A 318 -11.28 -14.38 10.04
C ASP A 318 -10.38 -14.89 8.89
N SER A 319 -9.09 -14.56 8.93
CA SER A 319 -8.12 -15.00 7.93
C SER A 319 -7.92 -16.54 7.88
N ARG A 320 -8.16 -17.25 9.00
CA ARG A 320 -8.07 -18.73 9.05
C ARG A 320 -9.16 -19.41 8.23
N HIS A 321 -10.27 -18.74 7.99
CA HIS A 321 -11.46 -19.29 7.33
C HIS A 321 -11.56 -18.91 5.85
N LYS A 322 -10.63 -18.08 5.35
CA LYS A 322 -10.55 -17.66 3.95
C LYS A 322 -9.41 -18.38 3.26
N PHE A 323 -9.65 -18.84 2.04
CA PHE A 323 -8.68 -19.63 1.30
C PHE A 323 -8.43 -19.06 -0.09
N PHE A 324 -7.22 -19.29 -0.60
CA PHE A 324 -6.87 -19.07 -1.99
C PHE A 324 -6.10 -20.29 -2.53
N THR A 325 -6.02 -20.39 -3.85
CA THR A 325 -5.28 -21.44 -4.54
C THR A 325 -4.11 -20.82 -5.28
N THR A 326 -2.90 -21.35 -5.08
CA THR A 326 -1.71 -20.91 -5.81
C THR A 326 -1.77 -21.32 -7.28
N LYS A 327 -0.89 -20.77 -8.11
CA LYS A 327 -0.74 -21.16 -9.52
C LYS A 327 -0.50 -22.67 -9.70
N PHE A 328 0.10 -23.33 -8.71
CA PHE A 328 0.43 -24.76 -8.74
C PHE A 328 -0.68 -25.66 -8.15
N GLY A 329 -1.82 -25.08 -7.75
CA GLY A 329 -3.00 -25.83 -7.31
C GLY A 329 -3.09 -26.07 -5.80
N ASN A 330 -2.11 -25.60 -5.01
CA ASN A 330 -2.13 -25.75 -3.56
C ASN A 330 -3.08 -24.75 -2.92
N LYS A 331 -3.83 -25.20 -1.91
CA LYS A 331 -4.80 -24.39 -1.19
C LYS A 331 -4.21 -23.93 0.13
N TYR A 332 -4.13 -22.61 0.33
CA TYR A 332 -3.65 -21.98 1.55
C TYR A 332 -4.75 -21.14 2.19
N THR A 333 -4.64 -20.94 3.49
CA THR A 333 -5.45 -19.95 4.21
C THR A 333 -4.86 -18.55 4.02
N MET A 334 -5.71 -17.52 4.11
CA MET A 334 -5.21 -16.13 4.20
C MET A 334 -4.39 -15.92 5.47
N TYR A 335 -4.65 -16.69 6.53
CA TYR A 335 -3.81 -16.69 7.73
C TYR A 335 -2.35 -17.02 7.43
N GLN A 336 -2.12 -18.11 6.69
CA GLN A 336 -0.77 -18.54 6.33
C GLN A 336 -0.04 -17.48 5.50
N ASP A 337 -0.78 -16.75 4.69
CA ASP A 337 -0.24 -15.71 3.82
C ASP A 337 0.08 -14.41 4.55
N LEU A 338 -0.82 -13.98 5.44
CA LEU A 338 -0.71 -12.70 6.12
C LEU A 338 0.13 -12.74 7.40
N TYR A 339 0.18 -13.88 8.09
CA TYR A 339 0.72 -13.98 9.46
C TYR A 339 1.71 -15.12 9.69
N ASP A 340 1.84 -16.06 8.77
CA ASP A 340 2.70 -17.23 8.93
C ASP A 340 3.89 -17.20 7.97
N GLU A 341 4.88 -18.04 8.26
CA GLU A 341 5.97 -18.32 7.34
C GLU A 341 5.60 -19.51 6.45
N PHE A 342 6.00 -19.42 5.18
CA PHE A 342 5.86 -20.54 4.26
C PHE A 342 7.14 -21.34 4.27
N ASP A 343 7.02 -22.67 4.22
CA ASP A 343 8.16 -23.55 3.99
C ASP A 343 8.84 -23.18 2.67
N LYS A 344 10.12 -22.83 2.77
CA LYS A 344 11.01 -22.57 1.64
C LYS A 344 12.12 -23.61 1.62
N ASP A 345 12.56 -23.98 0.43
CA ASP A 345 13.70 -24.85 0.22
C ASP A 345 15.03 -24.13 0.50
N ILE A 346 16.15 -24.86 0.36
CA ILE A 346 17.50 -24.33 0.60
C ILE A 346 17.88 -23.13 -0.31
N ASN A 347 17.15 -22.91 -1.39
CA ASN A 347 17.37 -21.80 -2.33
C ASN A 347 16.36 -20.67 -2.15
N GLY A 348 15.45 -20.79 -1.17
CA GLY A 348 14.43 -19.79 -0.88
C GLY A 348 13.17 -19.89 -1.75
N PHE A 349 13.02 -20.94 -2.58
CA PHE A 349 11.78 -21.20 -3.31
C PHE A 349 10.78 -21.88 -2.39
N TYR A 350 9.49 -21.60 -2.55
CA TYR A 350 8.49 -22.30 -1.77
C TYR A 350 8.48 -23.80 -2.11
N THR A 351 8.36 -24.65 -1.10
CA THR A 351 8.50 -26.12 -1.22
C THR A 351 7.43 -26.79 -2.08
N ASP A 352 6.37 -26.07 -2.40
CA ASP A 352 5.25 -26.54 -3.23
C ASP A 352 5.36 -26.08 -4.70
N GLU A 353 6.40 -25.30 -5.04
CA GLU A 353 6.73 -24.94 -6.41
C GLU A 353 7.66 -26.00 -7.03
N PRO A 354 7.51 -26.32 -8.34
CA PRO A 354 8.41 -27.25 -9.00
C PRO A 354 9.85 -26.72 -8.95
N ASN A 355 10.72 -27.36 -8.17
CA ASN A 355 12.13 -27.03 -8.15
C ASN A 355 12.82 -27.69 -9.35
N ILE A 356 13.50 -26.89 -10.18
CA ILE A 356 14.27 -27.41 -11.31
C ILE A 356 15.35 -28.40 -10.87
N LEU A 357 15.86 -28.30 -9.63
CA LEU A 357 16.78 -29.26 -9.04
C LEU A 357 16.12 -30.61 -8.76
N ASP A 358 14.83 -30.66 -8.41
CA ASP A 358 14.11 -31.93 -8.28
C ASP A 358 14.01 -32.63 -9.64
N PHE A 359 13.78 -31.86 -10.70
CA PHE A 359 13.81 -32.37 -12.07
C PHE A 359 15.22 -32.81 -12.50
N LEU A 360 16.26 -32.04 -12.18
CA LEU A 360 17.64 -32.41 -12.49
C LEU A 360 18.11 -33.64 -11.69
N ASN A 361 17.70 -33.76 -10.43
CA ASN A 361 17.95 -34.94 -9.59
C ASN A 361 17.20 -36.17 -10.12
N TRP A 362 15.97 -35.99 -10.61
CA TRP A 362 15.22 -37.05 -11.29
C TRP A 362 15.89 -37.51 -12.60
N LEU A 363 16.59 -36.60 -13.29
CA LEU A 363 17.38 -36.94 -14.49
C LEU A 363 18.70 -37.65 -14.18
N VAL A 364 19.13 -37.75 -12.90
CA VAL A 364 20.32 -38.51 -12.52
C VAL A 364 20.01 -40.02 -12.62
N PRO A 365 20.73 -40.79 -13.47
CA PRO A 365 20.48 -42.22 -13.60
C PRO A 365 20.72 -42.97 -12.27
N GLU A 366 19.82 -43.89 -11.90
CA GLU A 366 19.89 -44.74 -10.70
C GLU A 366 21.22 -45.50 -10.54
N HIS A 367 22.01 -45.64 -11.61
CA HIS A 367 23.32 -46.29 -11.58
C HIS A 367 24.47 -45.46 -10.97
N SER A 368 24.23 -44.21 -10.57
CA SER A 368 25.27 -43.36 -9.98
C SER A 368 25.25 -43.29 -8.44
N LEU A 369 24.23 -43.87 -7.79
CA LEU A 369 24.12 -43.94 -6.32
C LEU A 369 24.62 -45.27 -5.72
N SER A 370 25.21 -46.16 -6.53
CA SER A 370 25.76 -47.45 -6.09
C SER A 370 27.29 -47.54 -6.19
N SER A 371 28.01 -46.43 -6.00
CA SER A 371 29.45 -46.52 -5.74
C SER A 371 29.96 -45.47 -4.75
N LYS A 372 30.19 -45.99 -3.54
CA LYS A 372 30.97 -45.49 -2.38
C LYS A 372 30.28 -44.61 -1.37
#